data_AF-X1JKK6-F1
#
_entry.id   AF-X1JKK6-F1
#
_cell.length_a   1.000
_cell.length_b   1.000
_cell.length_c   1.000
_cell.angle_alpha   90.00
_cell.angle_beta   90.00
_cell.angle_gamma   90.00
#
_symmetry.space_group_name_H-M   'P 1'
#
loop_
_entity.id
_entity.type
_entity.pdbx_description
1 polymer ?
#
loop_
_entity_poly.entity_id
_entity_poly.type
_entity_poly.pdbx_seq_one_letter_code
_entity_poly.pdbx_strand_id
1 'polypeptide(L)'
;NFIILKDYCVEKGIIFLSTPFDEISVEWLEELNVPAYKIGSGDMNNFPLLDIICSKGKPILLSTGMATLNEVKESVDFIKSKGIEDLIVLQCTTNYPTSLNEVNLNVIDTYKIEFPNAISIFLIASTHLINSSGSIDALWSGPSI
;
A
#
# COMPACT_ATOMS: atom_id res chain seq x y z
N ASN A 1 1.77 -10.75 20.44
CA ASN A 1 1.80 -11.96 19.57
C ASN A 1 0.86 -11.68 18.40
N PHE A 2 1.34 -11.80 17.16
CA PHE A 2 0.57 -11.45 15.95
C PHE A 2 -0.65 -12.36 15.73
N ILE A 3 -0.58 -13.63 16.16
CA ILE A 3 -1.71 -14.56 16.09
C ILE A 3 -2.87 -14.03 16.95
N ILE A 4 -2.59 -13.62 18.19
CA ILE A 4 -3.59 -13.07 19.11
C ILE A 4 -4.24 -11.80 18.52
N LEU A 5 -3.44 -10.93 17.89
CA LEU A 5 -3.96 -9.72 17.25
C LEU A 5 -4.84 -10.04 16.04
N LYS A 6 -4.40 -10.98 15.19
CA LYS A 6 -5.17 -11.44 14.04
C LYS A 6 -6.52 -12.01 14.48
N ASP A 7 -6.51 -12.90 15.47
CA ASP A 7 -7.73 -13.55 15.96
C ASP A 7 -8.70 -12.54 16.55
N TYR A 8 -8.20 -11.55 17.27
CA TYR A 8 -9.03 -10.44 17.77
C TYR A 8 -9.59 -9.58 16.64
N CYS A 9 -8.81 -9.27 15.61
CA CYS A 9 -9.31 -8.58 14.42
C CYS A 9 -10.45 -9.37 13.77
N VAL A 10 -10.29 -10.69 13.60
CA VAL A 10 -11.32 -11.58 13.05
C VAL A 10 -12.59 -11.53 13.92
N GLU A 11 -12.46 -11.61 15.25
CA GLU A 11 -13.60 -11.50 16.18
C GLU A 11 -14.36 -10.18 16.03
N LYS A 12 -13.64 -9.09 15.72
CA LYS A 12 -14.23 -7.75 15.52
C LYS A 12 -14.65 -7.45 14.09
N GLY A 13 -14.51 -8.40 13.15
CA GLY A 13 -14.81 -8.17 11.74
C GLY A 13 -13.85 -7.18 11.06
N ILE A 14 -12.61 -7.08 11.57
CA ILE A 14 -11.55 -6.21 11.06
C ILE A 14 -10.59 -7.06 10.23
N ILE A 15 -10.22 -6.57 9.05
CA ILE A 15 -9.20 -7.21 8.21
C ILE A 15 -7.82 -6.99 8.83
N PHE A 16 -7.11 -8.07 9.12
CA PHE A 16 -5.73 -8.02 9.58
C PHE A 16 -4.78 -8.00 8.37
N LEU A 17 -3.91 -7.00 8.31
CA LEU A 17 -2.83 -6.87 7.32
C LEU A 17 -1.51 -6.57 8.03
N SER A 18 -0.40 -6.93 7.39
CA SER A 18 0.94 -6.57 7.82
C SER A 18 1.84 -6.34 6.59
N THR A 19 3.01 -5.74 6.80
CA THR A 19 4.02 -5.47 5.77
C THR A 19 5.19 -6.43 5.94
N PRO A 20 5.46 -7.34 4.99
CA PRO A 20 6.69 -8.11 4.98
C PRO A 20 7.86 -7.25 4.46
N PHE A 21 9.07 -7.53 4.94
CA PHE A 21 10.30 -6.83 4.58
C PHE A 21 11.39 -7.77 4.03
N ASP A 22 11.14 -9.08 4.07
CA ASP A 22 12.05 -10.14 3.63
C ASP A 22 11.26 -11.42 3.32
N GLU A 23 11.91 -12.42 2.72
CA GLU A 23 11.28 -13.70 2.36
C GLU A 23 10.67 -14.41 3.58
N ILE A 24 11.35 -14.39 4.73
CA ILE A 24 10.90 -15.07 5.96
C ILE A 24 9.58 -14.48 6.43
N SER A 25 9.46 -13.15 6.41
CA SER A 25 8.23 -12.45 6.77
C SER A 25 7.12 -12.68 5.74
N VAL A 26 7.43 -12.88 4.45
CA VAL A 26 6.43 -13.29 3.45
C VAL A 26 5.85 -14.66 3.81
N GLU A 27 6.70 -15.67 4.06
CA GLU A 27 6.24 -17.01 4.44
C GLU A 27 5.44 -16.99 5.74
N TRP A 28 5.86 -16.19 6.71
CA TRP A 28 5.12 -16.08 7.97
C TRP A 28 3.73 -15.44 7.77
N LEU A 29 3.59 -14.47 6.88
CA LEU A 29 2.27 -13.92 6.54
C LEU A 29 1.40 -14.92 5.76
N GLU A 30 2.01 -15.84 5.00
CA GLU A 30 1.30 -16.98 4.41
C GLU A 30 0.76 -17.93 5.47
N GLU A 31 1.55 -18.26 6.49
CA GLU A 31 1.08 -19.06 7.64
C GLU A 31 -0.09 -18.39 8.37
N LEU A 32 -0.08 -17.06 8.47
CA LEU A 32 -1.18 -16.28 9.06
C LEU A 32 -2.40 -16.17 8.15
N ASN A 33 -2.28 -16.57 6.88
CA ASN A 33 -3.29 -16.49 5.83
C ASN A 33 -3.86 -15.06 5.68
N VAL A 34 -2.96 -14.07 5.54
CA VAL A 34 -3.40 -12.69 5.26
C VAL A 34 -4.07 -12.61 3.88
N PRO A 35 -5.10 -11.75 3.71
CA PRO A 35 -5.83 -11.67 2.44
C PRO A 35 -5.12 -10.85 1.37
N ALA A 36 -4.13 -10.04 1.74
CA ALA A 36 -3.37 -9.19 0.82
C ALA A 36 -2.00 -8.84 1.43
N TYR A 37 -1.08 -8.39 0.59
CA TYR A 37 0.22 -7.86 1.03
C TYR A 37 0.25 -6.34 0.96
N LYS A 38 0.71 -5.72 2.04
CA LYS A 38 1.06 -4.31 2.05
C LYS A 38 2.56 -4.18 1.83
N ILE A 39 2.98 -3.38 0.84
CA ILE A 39 4.39 -3.08 0.57
C ILE A 39 4.70 -1.67 1.06
N GLY A 40 5.72 -1.53 1.91
CA GLY A 40 6.19 -0.23 2.39
C GLY A 40 6.89 0.55 1.29
N SER A 41 6.88 1.89 1.36
CA SER A 41 7.49 2.71 0.30
C SER A 41 9.00 2.49 0.16
N GLY A 42 9.69 2.11 1.24
CA GLY A 42 11.12 1.79 1.22
C GLY A 42 11.47 0.50 0.47
N ASP A 43 10.49 -0.38 0.26
CA ASP A 43 10.64 -1.66 -0.45
C ASP A 43 9.87 -1.69 -1.78
N MET A 44 9.30 -0.55 -2.19
CA MET A 44 8.45 -0.44 -3.38
C MET A 44 9.17 -0.90 -4.65
N ASN A 45 10.47 -0.62 -4.76
CA ASN A 45 11.33 -1.01 -5.89
C ASN A 45 12.29 -2.17 -5.55
N ASN A 46 12.03 -2.89 -4.45
CA ASN A 46 12.76 -4.11 -4.09
C ASN A 46 12.27 -5.28 -4.95
N PHE A 47 12.67 -5.31 -6.22
CA PHE A 47 12.19 -6.30 -7.19
C PHE A 47 12.38 -7.76 -6.77
N PRO A 48 13.48 -8.17 -6.11
CA PRO A 48 13.60 -9.53 -5.57
C PRO A 48 12.50 -9.88 -4.56
N LEU A 49 12.19 -8.97 -3.63
CA LEU A 49 11.10 -9.18 -2.68
C LEU A 49 9.74 -9.19 -3.38
N LEU A 50 9.52 -8.25 -4.32
CA LEU A 50 8.28 -8.20 -5.10
C LEU A 50 8.05 -9.48 -5.90
N ASP A 51 9.10 -10.10 -6.44
CA ASP A 51 8.98 -11.36 -7.18
C ASP A 51 8.44 -12.48 -6.29
N ILE A 52 9.00 -12.61 -5.09
CA ILE A 52 8.55 -13.57 -4.08
C ILE A 52 7.10 -13.30 -3.70
N ILE A 53 6.74 -12.04 -3.44
CA ILE A 53 5.37 -11.66 -3.05
C ILE A 53 4.37 -11.93 -4.19
N CYS A 54 4.70 -11.54 -5.42
CA CYS A 54 3.85 -11.78 -6.58
C CYS A 54 3.64 -13.28 -6.83
N SER A 55 4.64 -14.13 -6.55
CA SER A 55 4.50 -15.59 -6.69
C SER A 55 3.40 -16.20 -5.82
N LYS A 56 2.98 -15.49 -4.75
CA LYS A 56 1.90 -15.92 -3.85
C LYS A 56 0.50 -15.64 -4.42
N GLY A 57 0.41 -14.81 -5.46
CA GLY A 57 -0.84 -14.58 -6.20
C GLY A 57 -1.92 -13.82 -5.43
N LYS A 58 -1.57 -13.12 -4.33
CA LYS A 58 -2.50 -12.35 -3.51
C LYS A 58 -2.53 -10.87 -3.94
N PRO A 59 -3.64 -10.14 -3.68
CA PRO A 59 -3.72 -8.70 -3.90
C PRO A 59 -2.58 -7.93 -3.22
N ILE A 60 -2.18 -6.81 -3.82
CA ILE A 60 -1.06 -5.98 -3.35
C ILE A 60 -1.51 -4.54 -3.11
N LEU A 61 -1.12 -3.99 -1.96
CA LEU A 61 -1.21 -2.57 -1.61
C LEU A 61 0.21 -1.98 -1.63
N LEU A 62 0.52 -1.18 -2.64
CA LEU A 62 1.87 -0.62 -2.87
C LEU A 62 1.93 0.83 -2.40
N SER A 63 2.69 1.14 -1.34
CA SER A 63 2.96 2.54 -0.96
C SER A 63 4.08 3.15 -1.78
N THR A 64 3.92 4.43 -2.15
CA THR A 64 4.81 5.13 -3.08
C THR A 64 5.50 6.37 -2.49
N GLY A 65 5.55 6.49 -1.17
CA GLY A 65 6.22 7.62 -0.52
C GLY A 65 7.71 7.69 -0.82
N MET A 66 8.25 8.90 -1.02
CA MET A 66 9.63 9.17 -1.47
C MET A 66 9.96 8.71 -2.89
N ALA A 67 9.00 8.15 -3.64
CA ALA A 67 9.22 7.69 -5.01
C ALA A 67 8.88 8.78 -6.04
N THR A 68 9.64 8.79 -7.12
CA THR A 68 9.28 9.49 -8.36
C THR A 68 8.21 8.72 -9.13
N LEU A 69 7.47 9.40 -10.00
CA LEU A 69 6.45 8.75 -10.84
C LEU A 69 7.02 7.60 -11.69
N ASN A 70 8.26 7.73 -12.17
CA ASN A 70 8.90 6.68 -12.96
C ASN A 70 9.19 5.43 -12.13
N GLU A 71 9.71 5.58 -10.90
CA GLU A 71 9.96 4.43 -10.01
C GLU A 71 8.66 3.71 -9.64
N VAL A 72 7.57 4.48 -9.45
CA VAL A 72 6.24 3.90 -9.23
C VAL A 72 5.79 3.13 -10.46
N LYS A 73 5.94 3.71 -11.65
CA LYS A 73 5.57 3.05 -12.92
C LYS A 73 6.33 1.75 -13.13
N GLU A 74 7.64 1.74 -12.90
CA GLU A 74 8.48 0.53 -12.99
C GLU A 74 7.99 -0.57 -12.04
N SER A 75 7.62 -0.20 -10.81
CA SER A 75 7.12 -1.14 -9.81
C SER A 75 5.74 -1.69 -10.16
N VAL A 76 4.83 -0.83 -10.66
CA VAL A 76 3.49 -1.22 -11.13
C VAL A 76 3.60 -2.15 -12.34
N ASP A 77 4.40 -1.79 -13.33
CA ASP A 77 4.61 -2.58 -14.55
C ASP A 77 5.23 -3.94 -14.21
N PHE A 78 6.20 -3.99 -13.28
CA PHE A 78 6.76 -5.23 -12.78
C PHE A 78 5.68 -6.12 -12.15
N ILE A 79 4.90 -5.60 -11.20
CA ILE A 79 3.85 -6.37 -10.51
C ILE A 79 2.80 -6.89 -11.49
N LYS A 80 2.34 -6.04 -12.42
CA LYS A 80 1.38 -6.44 -13.48
C LYS A 80 1.97 -7.49 -14.41
N SER A 81 3.27 -7.41 -14.75
CA SER A 81 3.93 -8.43 -15.57
C SER A 81 3.97 -9.82 -14.92
N LYS A 82 3.81 -9.89 -13.58
CA LYS A 82 3.70 -11.14 -12.81
C LYS A 82 2.27 -11.68 -12.73
N GLY A 83 1.30 -11.02 -13.38
CA GLY A 83 -0.11 -11.44 -13.42
C GLY A 83 -0.94 -11.01 -12.22
N ILE A 84 -0.44 -10.10 -11.38
CA ILE A 84 -1.21 -9.55 -10.25
C ILE A 84 -2.13 -8.44 -10.78
N GLU A 85 -3.42 -8.74 -10.89
CA GLU A 85 -4.41 -7.76 -11.34
C GLU A 85 -4.92 -6.86 -10.22
N ASP A 86 -5.10 -7.42 -9.02
CA ASP A 86 -5.61 -6.71 -7.85
C ASP A 86 -4.50 -5.90 -7.17
N LEU A 87 -4.16 -4.77 -7.80
CA LEU A 87 -3.14 -3.83 -7.35
C LEU A 87 -3.77 -2.49 -6.94
N ILE A 88 -3.45 -2.07 -5.72
CA ILE A 88 -3.80 -0.78 -5.16
C ILE A 88 -2.52 0.04 -5.01
N VAL A 89 -2.47 1.23 -5.62
CA VAL A 89 -1.33 2.16 -5.51
C VAL A 89 -1.69 3.25 -4.49
N LEU A 90 -0.87 3.37 -3.46
CA LEU A 90 -1.08 4.25 -2.32
C LEU A 90 -0.11 5.41 -2.36
N GLN A 91 -0.61 6.60 -2.68
CA GLN A 91 0.17 7.83 -2.55
C GLN A 91 0.40 8.14 -1.07
N CYS A 92 1.66 8.32 -0.69
CA CYS A 92 2.07 8.64 0.69
C CYS A 92 3.08 9.79 0.72
N THR A 93 2.98 10.68 1.71
CA THR A 93 4.02 11.68 2.01
C THR A 93 4.86 11.20 3.18
N THR A 94 6.14 10.92 2.94
CA THR A 94 7.07 10.45 4.00
C THR A 94 7.71 11.65 4.72
N ASN A 95 6.89 12.45 5.41
CA ASN A 95 7.36 13.52 6.29
C ASN A 95 6.71 13.40 7.67
N TYR A 96 7.47 13.58 8.74
CA TYR A 96 7.00 13.31 10.11
C TYR A 96 7.37 14.47 11.06
N PRO A 97 6.43 15.40 11.34
CA PRO A 97 5.06 15.51 10.80
C PRO A 97 5.02 16.08 9.37
N THR A 98 3.95 15.76 8.62
CA THR A 98 3.70 16.36 7.30
C THR A 98 2.81 17.59 7.44
N SER A 99 3.20 18.72 6.86
CA SER A 99 2.31 19.90 6.79
C SER A 99 1.28 19.72 5.67
N LEU A 100 0.08 20.31 5.79
CA LEU A 100 -0.98 20.18 4.78
C LEU A 100 -0.54 20.61 3.36
N ASN A 101 0.41 21.54 3.27
CA ASN A 101 0.95 22.03 2.00
C ASN A 101 1.87 21.00 1.31
N GLU A 102 2.34 19.98 2.03
CA GLU A 102 3.23 18.91 1.55
C GLU A 102 2.48 17.61 1.20
N VAL A 103 1.18 17.55 1.50
CA VAL A 103 0.30 16.37 1.26
C VAL A 103 0.09 16.12 -0.25
N ASN A 104 0.30 17.13 -1.10
CA ASN A 104 0.17 17.10 -2.57
C ASN A 104 -0.89 16.13 -3.10
N LEU A 105 -2.16 16.43 -2.82
CA LEU A 105 -3.31 15.61 -3.24
C LEU A 105 -3.46 15.48 -4.76
N ASN A 106 -2.90 16.41 -5.54
CA ASN A 106 -2.98 16.39 -7.01
C ASN A 106 -2.32 15.13 -7.62
N VAL A 107 -1.44 14.44 -6.89
CA VAL A 107 -0.83 13.18 -7.34
C VAL A 107 -1.88 12.09 -7.57
N ILE A 108 -3.01 12.15 -6.87
CA ILE A 108 -4.10 11.17 -7.04
C ILE A 108 -4.64 11.21 -8.48
N ASP A 109 -4.84 12.41 -9.03
CA ASP A 109 -5.34 12.56 -10.40
C ASP A 109 -4.31 12.08 -11.42
N THR A 110 -3.02 12.37 -11.18
CA THR A 110 -1.92 11.82 -11.99
C THR A 110 -1.93 10.29 -11.97
N TYR A 111 -2.08 9.67 -10.79
CA TYR A 111 -2.08 8.21 -10.67
C TYR A 111 -3.31 7.58 -11.34
N LYS A 112 -4.48 8.21 -11.27
CA LYS A 112 -5.68 7.74 -12.01
C LYS A 112 -5.46 7.74 -13.52
N ILE A 113 -4.69 8.71 -14.05
CA ILE A 113 -4.36 8.79 -15.47
C ILE A 113 -3.28 7.76 -15.85
N GLU A 114 -2.21 7.66 -15.06
CA GLU A 114 -1.06 6.78 -15.35
C GLU A 114 -1.34 5.30 -15.09
N PHE A 115 -2.21 5.00 -14.11
CA PHE A 115 -2.51 3.65 -13.64
C PHE A 115 -4.03 3.37 -13.67
N PRO A 116 -4.71 3.45 -14.83
CA PRO A 116 -6.17 3.31 -14.92
C PRO A 116 -6.68 1.92 -14.50
N ASN A 117 -5.80 0.91 -14.54
CA ASN A 117 -6.08 -0.48 -14.14
C ASN A 117 -5.61 -0.80 -12.71
N ALA A 118 -5.25 0.21 -11.92
CA ALA A 118 -4.94 0.09 -10.51
C ALA A 118 -5.83 1.05 -9.71
N ILE A 119 -6.29 0.62 -8.53
CA ILE A 119 -7.05 1.54 -7.67
C ILE A 119 -6.04 2.48 -7.01
N SER A 120 -6.11 3.75 -7.36
CA SER A 120 -5.27 4.80 -6.76
C SER A 120 -5.96 5.37 -5.52
N ILE A 121 -5.33 5.23 -4.36
CA ILE A 121 -5.83 5.74 -3.09
C ILE A 121 -4.79 6.66 -2.49
N PHE A 122 -5.27 7.73 -1.87
CA PHE A 122 -4.44 8.56 -1.04
C PHE A 122 -4.39 8.02 0.38
N LEU A 123 -3.19 7.71 0.88
CA LEU A 123 -2.99 7.27 2.26
C LEU A 123 -1.96 8.18 2.94
N ILE A 124 -2.43 8.97 3.91
CA ILE A 124 -1.55 9.72 4.81
C ILE A 124 -0.94 8.71 5.81
N ALA A 125 0.20 8.13 5.46
CA ALA A 125 1.01 7.35 6.38
C ALA A 125 1.86 8.29 7.25
N SER A 126 1.22 9.14 8.06
CA SER A 126 1.86 9.92 9.11
C SER A 126 0.78 10.47 10.03
N THR A 127 0.45 9.73 11.08
CA THR A 127 -0.52 10.15 12.10
C THR A 127 0.07 11.27 12.96
N HIS A 128 0.30 12.46 12.40
CA HIS A 128 0.40 13.74 13.11
C HIS A 128 0.18 14.88 12.10
N LEU A 129 -0.99 14.91 11.45
CA LEU A 129 -1.43 16.16 10.82
C LEU A 129 -1.55 17.24 11.90
N ILE A 130 -0.87 18.36 11.71
CA ILE A 130 -1.09 19.57 12.49
C ILE A 130 -2.48 20.07 12.07
N ASN A 131 -3.49 19.75 12.87
CA ASN A 131 -4.94 19.94 12.66
C ASN A 131 -5.64 18.75 11.96
N SER A 132 -6.60 18.16 12.68
CA SER A 132 -7.37 16.95 12.37
C SER A 132 -8.32 17.03 11.17
N SER A 133 -8.34 18.14 10.43
CA SER A 133 -9.23 18.34 9.28
C SER A 133 -8.71 17.68 8.00
N GLY A 134 -7.39 17.61 7.79
CA GLY A 134 -6.83 17.04 6.54
C GLY A 134 -6.95 15.52 6.41
N SER A 135 -7.21 14.82 7.51
CA SER A 135 -7.45 13.37 7.52
C SER A 135 -8.83 12.98 7.00
N ILE A 136 -9.79 13.91 7.02
CA ILE A 136 -11.18 13.68 6.58
C ILE A 136 -11.33 13.87 5.06
N ASP A 137 -10.50 14.70 4.43
CA ASP A 137 -10.57 14.95 2.99
C ASP A 137 -9.88 13.86 2.14
N ALA A 138 -9.16 12.93 2.78
CA ALA A 138 -8.58 11.73 2.16
C ALA A 138 -9.64 10.63 1.98
N LEU A 139 -10.78 10.95 1.37
CA LEU A 139 -11.85 9.99 1.12
C LEU A 139 -11.56 9.18 -0.15
N TRP A 140 -11.45 7.86 0.06
CA TRP A 140 -11.54 6.81 -0.94
C TRP A 140 -12.42 7.22 -2.14
N SER A 141 -11.83 7.24 -3.35
CA SER A 141 -12.55 7.55 -4.61
C SER A 141 -12.56 6.38 -5.61
N GLY A 142 -12.30 5.15 -5.14
CA GLY A 142 -12.30 3.92 -5.93
C GLY A 142 -13.62 3.12 -5.82
N PRO A 143 -13.81 2.05 -6.60
CA PRO A 143 -14.95 1.14 -6.44
C PRO A 143 -14.80 0.33 -5.14
N SER A 144 -15.86 0.22 -4.34
CA SER A 144 -15.86 -0.54 -3.07
C SER A 144 -15.23 -1.93 -3.22
N ILE A 145 -14.28 -2.27 -2.33
CA ILE A 145 -13.71 -3.63 -2.18
C ILE A 145 -14.77 -4.55 -1.59
#